data_AF-A0A957BZL7-F1
#
_entry.id   AF-A0A957BZL7-F1
#
_cell.length_a   1.000
_cell.length_b   1.000
_cell.length_c   1.000
_cell.angle_alpha   90.00
_cell.angle_beta   90.00
_cell.angle_gamma   90.00
#
_symmetry.space_group_name_H-M   'P 1'
#
loop_
_entity.id
_entity.type
_entity.pdbx_description
1 polymer ?
#
loop_
_entity_poly.entity_id
_entity_poly.type
_entity_poly.pdbx_seq_one_letter_code
_entity_poly.pdbx_strand_id
1 'polypeptide(L)'
;MYAKPHVHSAVGLEEVGLTPTDVKGVHVHWNLNPAELYEHAIRNGEAELTKDGAIRVLTGQYTGRSPKDKFTVEQAPSNEKIWWGDINQPTTPELFAHMHKKVLDHLSHSRNLYVLDAFAGADEKHRLPIRVISEVAYHGLFSWNMFRRATEEEQANHKPQFTVLAAPSLIARPDVDGTRTGTFIGVNLEEKLIIIVGSMYSGEVKKGIFSVMNYLLPEKGVMPMH
;
A
#
# COMPACT_ATOMS: atom_id res chain seq x y z
N MET A 1 14.03 -15.52 24.33
CA MET A 1 14.08 -15.41 22.86
C MET A 1 15.41 -14.78 22.49
N TYR A 2 16.11 -15.32 21.49
CA TYR A 2 17.42 -14.81 21.03
C TYR A 2 17.33 -13.94 19.77
N ALA A 3 16.16 -13.88 19.12
CA ALA A 3 15.95 -13.03 17.96
C ALA A 3 15.76 -11.57 18.40
N LYS A 4 16.50 -10.66 17.76
CA LYS A 4 16.32 -9.22 17.93
C LYS A 4 14.96 -8.84 17.32
N PRO A 5 14.10 -8.08 18.03
CA PRO A 5 12.87 -7.59 17.45
C PRO A 5 13.17 -6.63 16.30
N HIS A 6 12.29 -6.61 15.30
CA HIS A 6 12.37 -5.63 14.22
C HIS A 6 12.13 -4.23 14.76
N VAL A 7 12.90 -3.27 14.27
CA VAL A 7 12.70 -1.87 14.58
C VAL A 7 11.45 -1.40 13.83
N HIS A 8 10.55 -0.74 14.54
CA HIS A 8 9.41 -0.04 13.96
C HIS A 8 9.49 1.45 14.35
N SER A 9 8.87 2.30 13.54
CA SER A 9 8.83 3.73 13.82
C SER A 9 7.98 4.04 15.06
N ALA A 10 8.15 5.24 15.61
CA ALA A 10 7.26 5.77 16.64
C ALA A 10 5.84 6.11 16.14
N VAL A 11 5.63 6.25 14.82
CA VAL A 11 4.31 6.46 14.23
C VAL A 11 3.61 5.11 14.09
N GLY A 12 2.52 4.88 14.81
CA GLY A 12 1.78 3.62 14.76
C GLY A 12 0.80 3.53 13.59
N LEU A 13 -0.10 2.54 13.66
CA LEU A 13 -1.12 2.28 12.64
C LEU A 13 -2.39 3.13 12.85
N GLU A 14 -2.58 3.62 14.08
CA GLU A 14 -3.65 4.52 14.48
C GLU A 14 -3.65 5.84 13.71
N GLU A 15 -2.49 6.28 13.21
CA GLU A 15 -2.34 7.49 12.36
C GLU A 15 -3.19 7.40 11.08
N VAL A 16 -3.40 6.19 10.56
CA VAL A 16 -4.26 5.93 9.40
C VAL A 16 -5.62 5.34 9.79
N GLY A 17 -5.98 5.40 11.08
CA GLY A 17 -7.22 4.88 11.63
C GLY A 17 -7.26 3.36 11.80
N LEU A 18 -6.13 2.67 11.65
CA LEU A 18 -6.08 1.20 11.75
C LEU A 18 -5.75 0.77 13.18
N THR A 19 -6.75 0.19 13.85
CA THR A 19 -6.60 -0.42 15.18
C THR A 19 -6.81 -1.93 15.08
N PRO A 20 -5.73 -2.74 15.07
CA PRO A 20 -5.85 -4.20 15.06
C PRO A 20 -6.72 -4.72 16.20
N THR A 21 -7.60 -5.69 15.92
CA THR A 21 -8.49 -6.24 16.93
C THR A 21 -7.80 -7.34 17.76
N ASP A 22 -7.83 -7.21 19.09
CA ASP A 22 -7.26 -8.23 19.99
C ASP A 22 -8.03 -9.56 19.92
N VAL A 23 -9.30 -9.53 19.54
CA VAL A 23 -10.23 -10.67 19.57
C VAL A 23 -9.81 -11.81 18.64
N LYS A 24 -9.11 -11.51 17.53
CA LYS A 24 -8.67 -12.53 16.56
C LYS A 24 -7.17 -12.85 16.63
N GLY A 25 -6.43 -12.26 17.58
CA GLY A 25 -4.98 -12.41 17.65
C GLY A 25 -4.31 -11.90 16.38
N VAL A 26 -4.63 -10.67 15.98
CA VAL A 26 -3.99 -10.03 14.81
C VAL A 26 -2.51 -9.85 15.09
N HIS A 27 -1.66 -10.38 14.20
CA HIS A 27 -0.22 -10.23 14.29
C HIS A 27 0.27 -9.14 13.34
N VAL A 28 0.85 -8.09 13.91
CA VAL A 28 1.47 -7.00 13.14
C VAL A 28 2.96 -7.27 13.02
N HIS A 29 3.40 -7.51 11.79
CA HIS A 29 4.77 -7.82 11.41
C HIS A 29 5.43 -6.61 10.77
N TRP A 30 6.33 -5.97 11.51
CA TRP A 30 7.03 -4.77 11.05
C TRP A 30 8.35 -5.12 10.38
N ASN A 31 8.59 -4.52 9.21
CA ASN A 31 9.89 -4.49 8.52
C ASN A 31 10.57 -5.86 8.37
N LEU A 32 9.77 -6.93 8.24
CA LEU A 32 10.28 -8.28 8.03
C LEU A 32 11.28 -8.31 6.87
N ASN A 33 12.34 -9.08 7.05
CA ASN A 33 13.33 -9.28 6.01
C ASN A 33 12.81 -10.25 4.92
N PRO A 34 13.47 -10.33 3.75
CA PRO A 34 13.01 -11.19 2.67
C PRO A 34 12.85 -12.67 3.05
N ALA A 35 13.72 -13.24 3.88
CA ALA A 35 13.61 -14.66 4.27
C ALA A 35 12.34 -14.90 5.11
N GLU A 36 12.03 -14.01 6.04
CA GLU A 36 10.80 -14.08 6.84
C GLU A 36 9.55 -13.92 5.95
N LEU A 37 9.57 -12.97 5.01
CA LEU A 37 8.47 -12.77 4.07
C LEU A 37 8.27 -13.98 3.14
N TYR A 38 9.36 -14.65 2.72
CA TYR A 38 9.29 -15.91 2.00
C TYR A 38 8.60 -17.00 2.83
N GLU A 39 9.03 -17.19 4.08
CA GLU A 39 8.42 -18.17 4.97
C GLU A 39 6.92 -17.93 5.17
N HIS A 40 6.55 -16.67 5.41
CA HIS A 40 5.15 -16.29 5.61
C HIS A 40 4.33 -16.49 4.35
N ALA A 41 4.81 -16.02 3.18
CA ALA A 41 4.09 -16.18 1.92
C ALA A 41 3.84 -17.67 1.60
N ILE A 42 4.83 -18.54 1.81
CA ILE A 42 4.70 -19.98 1.56
C ILE A 42 3.76 -20.62 2.60
N ARG A 43 3.94 -20.35 3.90
CA ARG A 43 3.10 -20.92 4.96
C ARG A 43 1.64 -20.51 4.87
N ASN A 44 1.38 -19.29 4.41
CA ASN A 44 0.01 -18.79 4.22
C ASN A 44 -0.64 -19.27 2.92
N GLY A 45 0.08 -20.03 2.09
CA GLY A 45 -0.41 -20.48 0.78
C GLY A 45 -0.51 -19.34 -0.25
N GLU A 46 0.17 -18.22 -0.03
CA GLU A 46 0.19 -17.08 -0.95
C GLU A 46 1.16 -17.32 -2.12
N ALA A 47 2.17 -18.17 -1.93
CA ALA A 47 3.23 -18.40 -2.90
C ALA A 47 3.78 -19.82 -2.87
N GLU A 48 4.37 -20.23 -3.98
CA GLU A 48 5.08 -21.50 -4.12
C GLU A 48 6.56 -21.27 -4.43
N LEU A 49 7.45 -22.05 -3.83
CA LEU A 49 8.88 -21.99 -4.13
C LEU A 49 9.18 -22.65 -5.47
N THR A 50 9.89 -21.94 -6.35
CA THR A 50 10.38 -22.47 -7.62
C THR A 50 11.70 -23.24 -7.41
N LYS A 51 12.08 -24.05 -8.40
CA LYS A 51 13.35 -24.81 -8.37
C LYS A 51 14.60 -23.94 -8.19
N ASP A 52 14.54 -22.68 -8.60
CA ASP A 52 15.67 -21.74 -8.58
C ASP A 52 15.65 -20.84 -7.32
N GLY A 53 14.76 -21.13 -6.37
CA GLY A 53 14.68 -20.43 -5.09
C GLY A 53 13.88 -19.12 -5.12
N ALA A 54 13.29 -18.71 -6.25
CA ALA A 54 12.33 -17.61 -6.30
C ALA A 54 10.94 -18.09 -5.86
N ILE A 55 10.11 -17.23 -5.26
CA ILE A 55 8.68 -17.53 -5.07
C ILE A 55 7.85 -17.15 -6.29
N ARG A 56 6.88 -18.00 -6.61
CA ARG A 56 5.83 -17.79 -7.60
C ARG A 56 4.52 -17.44 -6.90
N VAL A 57 3.89 -16.36 -7.31
CA VAL A 57 2.56 -15.93 -6.82
C VAL A 57 1.58 -15.88 -7.98
N LEU A 58 0.33 -16.26 -7.73
CA LEU A 58 -0.77 -16.12 -8.67
C LEU A 58 -1.66 -14.94 -8.25
N THR A 59 -1.82 -13.95 -9.12
CA THR A 59 -2.60 -12.72 -8.83
C THR A 59 -4.07 -12.82 -9.26
N GLY A 60 -4.54 -14.04 -9.54
CA GLY A 60 -5.93 -14.32 -9.89
C GLY A 60 -6.36 -13.65 -11.20
N GLN A 61 -7.58 -13.10 -11.20
CA GLN A 61 -8.20 -12.46 -12.37
C GLN A 61 -7.37 -11.31 -12.95
N TYR A 62 -6.67 -10.56 -12.09
CA TYR A 62 -5.92 -9.38 -12.49
C TYR A 62 -4.44 -9.74 -12.63
N THR A 63 -3.99 -9.96 -13.88
CA THR A 63 -2.57 -10.22 -14.21
C THR A 63 -1.81 -8.95 -14.59
N GLY A 64 -2.43 -7.79 -14.40
CA GLY A 64 -1.91 -6.47 -14.75
C GLY A 64 -2.69 -5.39 -14.03
N ARG A 65 -2.43 -4.14 -14.43
CA ARG A 65 -3.14 -2.98 -13.86
C ARG A 65 -4.63 -3.01 -14.19
N SER A 66 -5.41 -2.34 -13.35
CA SER A 66 -6.82 -2.02 -13.58
C SER A 66 -7.02 -0.50 -13.72
N PRO A 67 -6.59 0.14 -14.84
CA PRO A 67 -6.64 1.60 -14.97
C PRO A 67 -8.04 2.20 -14.77
N LYS A 68 -9.08 1.48 -15.21
CA LYS A 68 -10.47 1.90 -15.08
C LYS A 68 -11.01 1.83 -13.64
N ASP A 69 -10.31 1.16 -12.73
CA ASP A 69 -10.65 1.08 -11.30
C ASP A 69 -9.76 1.98 -10.44
N LYS A 70 -8.95 2.83 -11.07
CA LYS A 70 -8.11 3.81 -10.37
C LYS A 70 -8.78 5.18 -10.35
N PHE A 71 -8.87 5.74 -9.15
CA PHE A 71 -9.52 7.02 -8.88
C PHE A 71 -8.63 7.91 -8.01
N THR A 72 -8.74 9.23 -8.21
CA THR A 72 -8.13 10.25 -7.35
C THR A 72 -9.25 11.05 -6.70
N VAL A 73 -9.15 11.30 -5.40
CA VAL A 73 -10.16 12.09 -4.67
C VAL A 73 -10.18 13.50 -5.23
N GLU A 74 -11.37 13.95 -5.64
CA GLU A 74 -11.59 15.30 -6.11
C GLU A 74 -11.84 16.21 -4.91
N GLN A 75 -10.76 16.80 -4.39
CA GLN A 75 -10.83 17.76 -3.30
C GLN A 75 -9.72 18.81 -3.39
N ALA A 76 -9.98 19.97 -2.79
CA ALA A 76 -9.01 21.03 -2.70
C ALA A 76 -7.90 20.67 -1.67
N PRO A 77 -6.66 21.12 -1.90
CA PRO A 77 -6.20 21.96 -3.01
C PRO A 77 -5.68 21.17 -4.22
N SER A 78 -5.58 19.84 -4.17
CA SER A 78 -4.92 19.09 -5.25
C SER A 78 -5.71 19.08 -6.55
N ASN A 79 -7.03 19.18 -6.48
CA ASN A 79 -7.92 19.15 -7.64
C ASN A 79 -7.62 20.22 -8.70
N GLU A 80 -7.06 21.37 -8.32
CA GLU A 80 -6.66 22.44 -9.25
C GLU A 80 -5.48 22.05 -10.16
N LYS A 81 -4.68 21.08 -9.72
CA LYS A 81 -3.43 20.66 -10.38
C LYS A 81 -3.53 19.31 -11.05
N ILE A 82 -4.62 18.57 -10.81
CA ILE A 82 -4.83 17.26 -11.41
C ILE A 82 -5.34 17.42 -12.84
N TRP A 83 -4.71 16.71 -13.77
CA TRP A 83 -5.20 16.59 -15.14
C TRP A 83 -6.31 15.54 -15.22
N TRP A 84 -7.55 15.96 -14.94
CA TRP A 84 -8.73 15.10 -14.92
C TRP A 84 -9.07 14.49 -16.28
N GLY A 85 -9.52 13.24 -16.29
CA GLY A 85 -9.94 12.52 -17.50
C GLY A 85 -9.93 11.00 -17.30
N ASP A 86 -9.90 10.25 -18.40
CA ASP A 86 -9.96 8.78 -18.36
C ASP A 86 -8.81 8.12 -17.58
N ILE A 87 -7.68 8.82 -17.43
CA ILE A 87 -6.51 8.35 -16.67
C ILE A 87 -6.62 8.71 -15.19
N ASN A 88 -6.97 9.96 -14.89
CA ASN A 88 -7.17 10.46 -13.53
C ASN A 88 -8.67 10.65 -13.34
N GLN A 89 -9.36 9.56 -13.01
CA GLN A 89 -10.80 9.56 -12.78
C GLN A 89 -11.11 10.14 -11.39
N PRO A 90 -12.08 11.05 -11.26
CA PRO A 90 -12.46 11.59 -9.96
C PRO A 90 -13.23 10.55 -9.13
N THR A 91 -13.05 10.60 -7.81
CA THR A 91 -13.98 10.02 -6.82
C THR A 91 -14.27 11.08 -5.78
N THR A 92 -15.45 11.02 -5.14
CA THR A 92 -15.78 11.97 -4.08
C THR A 92 -15.07 11.61 -2.77
N PRO A 93 -14.83 12.58 -1.87
CA PRO A 93 -14.32 12.32 -0.52
C PRO A 93 -15.20 11.33 0.25
N GLU A 94 -16.51 11.37 0.09
CA GLU A 94 -17.46 10.50 0.79
C GLU A 94 -17.32 9.04 0.35
N LEU A 95 -17.20 8.81 -0.96
CA LEU A 95 -16.98 7.47 -1.49
C LEU A 95 -15.61 6.92 -1.05
N PHE A 96 -14.57 7.75 -1.08
CA PHE A 96 -13.25 7.35 -0.60
C PHE A 96 -13.29 7.01 0.89
N ALA A 97 -13.90 7.84 1.74
CA ALA A 97 -14.04 7.60 3.17
C ALA A 97 -14.84 6.31 3.47
N HIS A 98 -15.91 6.04 2.69
CA HIS A 98 -16.66 4.78 2.78
C HIS A 98 -15.76 3.57 2.50
N MET A 99 -15.02 3.61 1.39
CA MET A 99 -14.09 2.53 1.02
C MET A 99 -12.93 2.38 2.00
N HIS A 100 -12.37 3.49 2.49
CA HIS A 100 -11.31 3.51 3.50
C HIS A 100 -11.79 2.85 4.80
N LYS A 101 -12.97 3.21 5.30
CA LYS A 101 -13.57 2.55 6.48
C LYS A 101 -13.70 1.04 6.29
N LYS A 102 -14.13 0.60 5.11
CA LYS A 102 -14.25 -0.83 4.79
C LYS A 102 -12.90 -1.54 4.74
N VAL A 103 -11.86 -0.87 4.23
CA VAL A 103 -10.47 -1.36 4.27
C VAL A 103 -9.96 -1.46 5.70
N LEU A 104 -10.20 -0.45 6.54
CA LEU A 104 -9.81 -0.49 7.95
C LEU A 104 -10.50 -1.62 8.71
N ASP A 105 -11.80 -1.79 8.52
CA ASP A 105 -12.55 -2.89 9.10
C ASP A 105 -11.98 -4.25 8.66
N HIS A 106 -11.75 -4.43 7.36
CA HIS A 106 -11.17 -5.66 6.83
C HIS A 106 -9.78 -5.95 7.43
N LEU A 107 -8.85 -5.00 7.34
CA LEU A 107 -7.48 -5.16 7.83
C LEU A 107 -7.39 -5.32 9.35
N SER A 108 -8.26 -4.66 10.12
CA SER A 108 -8.31 -4.81 11.58
C SER A 108 -8.74 -6.20 12.03
N HIS A 109 -9.35 -6.99 11.14
CA HIS A 109 -9.76 -8.37 11.36
C HIS A 109 -8.89 -9.41 10.60
N SER A 110 -7.90 -8.96 9.81
CA SER A 110 -6.96 -9.85 9.12
C SER A 110 -5.98 -10.48 10.12
N ARG A 111 -5.72 -11.78 10.00
CA ARG A 111 -4.85 -12.51 10.95
C ARG A 111 -3.43 -11.94 11.01
N ASN A 112 -2.91 -11.51 9.87
CA ASN A 112 -1.57 -10.92 9.75
C ASN A 112 -1.67 -9.57 9.07
N LEU A 113 -0.86 -8.62 9.53
CA LEU A 113 -0.57 -7.37 8.85
C LEU A 113 0.93 -7.26 8.66
N TYR A 114 1.36 -6.95 7.46
CA TYR A 114 2.75 -6.74 7.08
C TYR A 114 2.96 -5.26 6.83
N VAL A 115 3.81 -4.64 7.63
CA VAL A 115 4.11 -3.22 7.58
C VAL A 115 5.53 -3.03 7.11
N LEU A 116 5.72 -2.26 6.04
CA LEU A 116 7.04 -1.90 5.52
C LEU A 116 7.18 -0.38 5.49
N ASP A 117 8.18 0.10 6.21
CA ASP A 117 8.66 1.47 6.12
C ASP A 117 9.82 1.54 5.11
N ALA A 118 9.66 2.39 4.09
CA ALA A 118 10.59 2.51 2.98
C ALA A 118 10.61 3.93 2.41
N PHE A 119 11.46 4.18 1.41
CA PHE A 119 11.48 5.45 0.69
C PHE A 119 11.26 5.27 -0.81
N ALA A 120 10.51 6.21 -1.41
CA ALA A 120 10.44 6.35 -2.87
C ALA A 120 11.38 7.49 -3.32
N GLY A 121 12.37 7.17 -4.16
CA GLY A 121 13.43 8.10 -4.57
C GLY A 121 14.74 7.86 -3.81
N ALA A 122 15.87 7.95 -4.52
CA ALA A 122 17.19 7.67 -3.96
C ALA A 122 17.89 8.89 -3.36
N ASP A 123 17.60 10.09 -3.87
CA ASP A 123 18.13 11.34 -3.33
C ASP A 123 17.40 11.72 -2.05
N GLU A 124 18.12 11.86 -0.94
CA GLU A 124 17.58 12.20 0.37
C GLU A 124 16.78 13.51 0.40
N LYS A 125 17.10 14.47 -0.48
CA LYS A 125 16.38 15.75 -0.58
C LYS A 125 15.00 15.60 -1.19
N HIS A 126 14.82 14.59 -2.04
CA HIS A 126 13.61 14.41 -2.84
C HIS A 126 12.84 13.13 -2.52
N ARG A 127 13.43 12.22 -1.73
CA ARG A 127 12.79 10.97 -1.37
C ARG A 127 11.52 11.21 -0.55
N LEU A 128 10.53 10.36 -0.79
CA LEU A 128 9.26 10.34 -0.06
C LEU A 128 9.31 9.17 0.94
N PRO A 129 9.25 9.43 2.26
CA PRO A 129 9.01 8.39 3.24
C PRO A 129 7.62 7.78 3.00
N ILE A 130 7.56 6.47 2.75
CA ILE A 130 6.32 5.75 2.51
C ILE A 130 6.15 4.64 3.54
N ARG A 131 4.89 4.28 3.80
CA ARG A 131 4.52 3.07 4.54
C ARG A 131 3.61 2.22 3.67
N VAL A 132 3.88 0.93 3.58
CA VAL A 132 2.99 -0.04 2.96
C VAL A 132 2.47 -0.98 4.03
N ILE A 133 1.15 -1.10 4.15
CA ILE A 133 0.47 -2.03 5.06
C ILE A 133 -0.33 -2.98 4.19
N SER A 134 -0.12 -4.29 4.35
CA SER A 134 -0.87 -5.30 3.64
C SER A 134 -1.20 -6.49 4.50
N GLU A 135 -2.30 -7.15 4.20
CA GLU A 135 -2.67 -8.44 4.82
C GLU A 135 -1.96 -9.65 4.21
N VAL A 136 -1.24 -9.48 3.08
CA VAL A 136 -0.49 -10.56 2.40
C VAL A 136 1.02 -10.31 2.43
N ALA A 137 1.79 -11.35 2.76
CA ALA A 137 3.24 -11.26 2.94
C ALA A 137 3.97 -10.94 1.63
N TYR A 138 3.52 -11.51 0.50
CA TYR A 138 4.19 -11.26 -0.78
C TYR A 138 4.07 -9.80 -1.25
N HIS A 139 3.06 -9.02 -0.83
CA HIS A 139 3.03 -7.57 -1.07
C HIS A 139 4.11 -6.84 -0.28
N GLY A 140 4.39 -7.30 0.95
CA GLY A 140 5.54 -6.84 1.73
C GLY A 140 6.86 -7.09 1.01
N LEU A 141 7.05 -8.31 0.47
CA LEU A 141 8.26 -8.67 -0.29
C LEU A 141 8.39 -7.87 -1.58
N PHE A 142 7.29 -7.72 -2.33
CA PHE A 142 7.27 -6.89 -3.53
C PHE A 142 7.69 -5.45 -3.21
N SER A 143 7.13 -4.87 -2.15
CA SER A 143 7.44 -3.50 -1.73
C SER A 143 8.90 -3.36 -1.29
N TRP A 144 9.43 -4.35 -0.56
CA TRP A 144 10.85 -4.39 -0.18
C TRP A 144 11.78 -4.42 -1.39
N ASN A 145 11.39 -5.13 -2.46
CA ASN A 145 12.15 -5.19 -3.71
C ASN A 145 12.08 -3.89 -4.53
N MET A 146 10.94 -3.18 -4.49
CA MET A 146 10.69 -2.03 -5.36
C MET A 146 11.13 -0.69 -4.79
N PHE A 147 11.09 -0.52 -3.47
CA PHE A 147 11.39 0.75 -2.82
C PHE A 147 12.78 0.76 -2.17
N ARG A 148 13.25 1.94 -1.78
CA ARG A 148 14.51 2.10 -1.08
C ARG A 148 14.33 1.66 0.36
N ARG A 149 15.18 0.73 0.78
CA ARG A 149 15.18 0.15 2.13
C ARG A 149 15.65 1.20 3.12
N ALA A 150 14.87 1.40 4.18
CA ALA A 150 15.31 2.17 5.33
C ALA A 150 16.33 1.36 6.15
N THR A 151 17.37 2.00 6.66
CA THR A 151 18.24 1.43 7.69
C THR A 151 17.46 1.26 9.01
N GLU A 152 17.99 0.51 9.99
CA GLU A 152 17.34 0.41 11.31
C GLU A 152 17.16 1.79 11.98
N GLU A 153 18.14 2.69 11.83
CA GLU A 153 18.04 4.06 12.36
C GLU A 153 16.96 4.87 11.64
N GLU A 154 16.87 4.75 10.32
CA GLU A 154 15.82 5.40 9.54
C GLU A 154 14.44 4.82 9.89
N GLN A 155 14.33 3.52 10.12
CA GLN A 155 13.09 2.85 10.56
C GLN A 155 12.63 3.38 11.91
N ALA A 156 13.53 3.50 12.89
CA ALA A 156 13.20 4.04 14.22
C ALA A 156 12.64 5.47 14.15
N ASN A 157 13.20 6.27 13.24
CA ASN A 157 12.84 7.68 13.07
C ASN A 157 11.84 7.92 11.93
N HIS A 158 11.29 6.86 11.34
CA HIS A 158 10.49 6.97 10.12
C HIS A 158 9.19 7.72 10.38
N LYS A 159 8.86 8.65 9.49
CA LYS A 159 7.60 9.41 9.53
C LYS A 159 6.96 9.33 8.15
N PRO A 160 6.00 8.40 7.94
CA PRO A 160 5.37 8.22 6.64
C PRO A 160 4.76 9.53 6.15
N GLN A 161 5.11 9.92 4.93
CA GLN A 161 4.48 11.03 4.21
C GLN A 161 3.48 10.55 3.17
N PHE A 162 3.41 9.24 2.95
CA PHE A 162 2.35 8.60 2.18
C PHE A 162 2.18 7.16 2.66
N THR A 163 0.94 6.72 2.84
CA THR A 163 0.64 5.35 3.27
C THR A 163 -0.16 4.62 2.20
N VAL A 164 0.15 3.33 2.00
CA VAL A 164 -0.63 2.42 1.14
C VAL A 164 -1.28 1.37 2.04
N LEU A 165 -2.61 1.29 2.00
CA LEU A 165 -3.39 0.22 2.60
C LEU A 165 -3.79 -0.78 1.51
N ALA A 166 -3.12 -1.92 1.46
CA ALA A 166 -3.38 -2.97 0.49
C ALA A 166 -4.20 -4.11 1.12
N ALA A 167 -5.50 -4.13 0.80
CA ALA A 167 -6.44 -5.18 1.15
C ALA A 167 -6.88 -5.94 -0.12
N PRO A 168 -5.96 -6.67 -0.78
CA PRO A 168 -6.22 -7.22 -2.10
C PRO A 168 -7.28 -8.35 -2.09
N SER A 169 -7.55 -8.97 -0.94
CA SER A 169 -8.59 -9.99 -0.80
C SER A 169 -9.99 -9.42 -0.52
N LEU A 170 -10.08 -8.15 -0.09
CA LEU A 170 -11.34 -7.45 0.06
C LEU A 170 -11.93 -7.16 -1.33
N ILE A 171 -13.14 -7.63 -1.60
CA ILE A 171 -13.85 -7.37 -2.86
C ILE A 171 -14.94 -6.32 -2.62
N ALA A 172 -14.90 -5.23 -3.38
CA ALA A 172 -15.95 -4.21 -3.37
C ALA A 172 -17.26 -4.76 -3.98
N ARG A 173 -18.39 -4.19 -3.58
CA ARG A 173 -19.72 -4.51 -4.10
C ARG A 173 -20.26 -3.27 -4.81
N PRO A 174 -20.20 -3.20 -6.16
CA PRO A 174 -20.60 -2.01 -6.92
C PRO A 174 -21.96 -1.43 -6.54
N ASP A 175 -22.94 -2.30 -6.31
CA ASP A 175 -24.32 -1.98 -5.95
C ASP A 175 -24.48 -1.34 -4.56
N VAL A 176 -23.54 -1.62 -3.64
CA VAL A 176 -23.58 -1.10 -2.26
C VAL A 176 -22.56 0.01 -2.04
N ASP A 177 -21.36 -0.18 -2.59
CA ASP A 177 -20.20 0.66 -2.33
C ASP A 177 -20.08 1.81 -3.34
N GLY A 178 -20.84 1.82 -4.44
CA GLY A 178 -20.73 2.86 -5.48
C GLY A 178 -19.44 2.77 -6.31
N THR A 179 -18.75 1.64 -6.27
CA THR A 179 -17.54 1.37 -7.06
C THR A 179 -17.90 0.84 -8.45
N ARG A 180 -16.97 0.95 -9.40
CA ARG A 180 -17.19 0.45 -10.78
C ARG A 180 -17.23 -1.07 -10.85
N THR A 181 -16.34 -1.74 -10.10
CA THR A 181 -16.21 -3.20 -10.05
C THR A 181 -15.86 -3.64 -8.63
N GLY A 182 -15.56 -4.92 -8.44
CA GLY A 182 -15.01 -5.42 -7.18
C GLY A 182 -13.62 -4.87 -6.83
N THR A 183 -12.97 -4.16 -7.75
CA THR A 183 -11.68 -3.49 -7.55
C THR A 183 -11.88 -1.99 -7.35
N PHE A 184 -11.12 -1.41 -6.41
CA PHE A 184 -11.03 0.03 -6.21
C PHE A 184 -9.61 0.41 -5.79
N ILE A 185 -8.97 1.30 -6.55
CA ILE A 185 -7.65 1.85 -6.27
C ILE A 185 -7.82 3.35 -6.07
N GLY A 186 -7.98 3.78 -4.83
CA GLY A 186 -8.21 5.18 -4.48
C GLY A 186 -6.93 5.88 -4.07
N VAL A 187 -6.72 7.10 -4.55
CA VAL A 187 -5.62 7.99 -4.16
C VAL A 187 -6.19 9.27 -3.55
N ASN A 188 -5.86 9.55 -2.29
CA ASN A 188 -6.20 10.78 -1.60
C ASN A 188 -4.91 11.53 -1.26
N LEU A 189 -4.67 12.66 -1.92
CA LEU A 189 -3.41 13.41 -1.80
C LEU A 189 -3.33 14.22 -0.50
N GLU A 190 -4.48 14.67 0.00
CA GLU A 190 -4.62 15.48 1.20
C GLU A 190 -4.44 14.63 2.45
N GLU A 191 -5.07 13.44 2.51
CA GLU A 191 -4.86 12.44 3.56
C GLU A 191 -3.58 11.63 3.36
N LYS A 192 -2.90 11.82 2.22
CA LYS A 192 -1.65 11.13 1.86
C LYS A 192 -1.80 9.60 1.91
N LEU A 193 -2.89 9.10 1.34
CA LEU A 193 -3.33 7.73 1.45
C LEU A 193 -3.64 7.12 0.08
N ILE A 194 -3.16 5.91 -0.16
CA ILE A 194 -3.64 5.03 -1.24
C ILE A 194 -4.35 3.84 -0.60
N ILE A 195 -5.52 3.48 -1.11
CA ILE A 195 -6.20 2.23 -0.75
C ILE A 195 -6.31 1.33 -1.98
N ILE A 196 -5.99 0.04 -1.82
CA ILE A 196 -6.06 -0.97 -2.87
C ILE A 196 -7.00 -2.08 -2.41
N VAL A 197 -8.08 -2.26 -3.16
CA VAL A 197 -9.16 -3.21 -2.90
C VAL A 197 -9.33 -4.09 -4.14
N GLY A 198 -9.47 -5.40 -3.92
CA GLY A 198 -9.91 -6.35 -4.95
C GLY A 198 -8.93 -6.55 -6.11
N SER A 199 -7.63 -6.30 -5.89
CA SER A 199 -6.58 -6.61 -6.86
C SER A 199 -5.36 -7.17 -6.16
N MET A 200 -5.04 -8.44 -6.46
CA MET A 200 -3.83 -9.12 -6.01
C MET A 200 -2.57 -8.66 -6.78
N TYR A 201 -2.73 -7.83 -7.82
CA TYR A 201 -1.60 -7.34 -8.61
C TYR A 201 -0.79 -6.28 -7.84
N SER A 202 0.35 -6.68 -7.27
CA SER A 202 1.21 -5.78 -6.46
C SER A 202 1.74 -4.56 -7.22
N GLY A 203 1.70 -4.57 -8.56
CA GLY A 203 2.07 -3.43 -9.39
C GLY A 203 1.24 -2.17 -9.11
N GLU A 204 0.04 -2.30 -8.53
CA GLU A 204 -0.76 -1.16 -8.09
C GLU A 204 -0.09 -0.36 -6.96
N VAL A 205 0.63 -1.02 -6.04
CA VAL A 205 1.43 -0.34 -5.00
C VAL A 205 2.51 0.52 -5.64
N LYS A 206 3.31 -0.07 -6.53
CA LYS A 206 4.40 0.63 -7.25
C LYS A 206 3.86 1.80 -8.05
N LYS A 207 2.80 1.58 -8.83
CA LYS A 207 2.28 2.59 -9.75
C LYS A 207 1.45 3.66 -9.03
N GLY A 208 0.83 3.35 -7.91
CA GLY A 208 0.22 4.32 -7.00
C GLY A 208 1.27 5.31 -6.48
N ILE A 209 2.33 4.82 -5.84
CA ILE A 209 3.43 5.67 -5.36
C ILE A 209 4.12 6.42 -6.50
N PHE A 210 4.33 5.79 -7.66
CA PHE A 210 4.88 6.48 -8.82
C PHE A 210 3.99 7.65 -9.29
N SER A 211 2.67 7.49 -9.29
CA SER A 211 1.75 8.60 -9.58
C SER A 211 1.83 9.72 -8.55
N VAL A 212 1.97 9.40 -7.26
CA VAL A 212 2.21 10.40 -6.21
C VAL A 212 3.51 11.15 -6.46
N MET A 213 4.60 10.46 -6.82
CA MET A 213 5.87 11.11 -7.17
C MET A 213 5.75 12.00 -8.41
N ASN A 214 4.97 11.59 -9.42
CA ASN A 214 4.70 12.39 -10.61
C ASN A 214 3.92 13.68 -10.29
N TYR A 215 3.16 13.70 -9.20
CA TYR A 215 2.47 14.90 -8.72
C TYR A 215 3.39 15.77 -7.84
N LEU A 216 4.13 15.18 -6.90
CA LEU A 216 4.90 15.91 -5.89
C LEU A 216 6.25 16.46 -6.39
N LEU A 217 6.92 15.79 -7.34
CA LEU A 217 8.24 16.21 -7.80
C LEU A 217 8.21 17.51 -8.66
N PRO A 218 7.26 17.69 -9.59
CA PRO A 218 7.15 18.94 -10.34
C PRO A 218 6.96 20.18 -9.46
N GLU A 219 6.22 20.05 -8.35
CA GLU A 219 6.05 21.11 -7.34
C GLU A 219 7.37 21.55 -6.69
N LYS A 220 8.40 20.70 -6.76
CA LYS A 220 9.75 20.98 -6.27
C LYS A 220 10.72 21.35 -7.39
N GLY A 221 10.23 21.59 -8.61
CA GLY A 221 11.05 21.85 -9.80
C GLY A 221 11.84 20.64 -10.29
N VAL A 222 11.44 19.41 -9.91
CA VAL A 222 12.11 18.17 -10.31
C VAL A 222 11.26 17.47 -11.36
N MET A 223 11.85 17.12 -12.51
CA MET A 223 11.18 16.41 -13.60
C MET A 223 11.09 14.90 -13.29
N PRO A 224 9.90 14.34 -13.06
CA PRO A 224 9.74 12.89 -12.95
C PRO A 224 9.73 12.24 -14.34
N MET A 225 10.26 11.02 -14.45
CA MET A 225 10.34 10.27 -15.72
C MET A 225 9.93 8.81 -15.48
N HIS A 226 9.27 8.21 -16.48
CA HIS A 226 8.89 6.79 -16.49
C HIS A 226 9.94 5.95 -17.20
#